data_AF-A0A1V6S3Q9-F1
#
_entry.id   AF-A0A1V6S3Q9-F1
#
_cell.length_a   1.000
_cell.length_b   1.000
_cell.length_c   1.000
_cell.angle_alpha   90.00
_cell.angle_beta   90.00
_cell.angle_gamma   90.00
#
_symmetry.space_group_name_H-M   'P 1'
#
loop_
_entity.id
_entity.type
_entity.pdbx_description
1 polymer ?
#
loop_
_entity_poly.entity_id
_entity_poly.type
_entity_poly.pdbx_seq_one_letter_code
_entity_poly.pdbx_strand_id
1 'polypeptide(L)'
;MDTDARMLYFVEPDPLCPVLDICEKPSPAAHKSSTSEGRPLHPSIQQARRRDQPFKMPSNKTFRTKQKLAKAQRQNRPIPQWIRLRTGNTIRYNAKRRHWRKSTLKV
;
A
#
# COMPACT_ATOMS: atom_id res chain seq x y z
N MET A 1 -54.60 18.26 -18.02
CA MET A 1 -55.84 17.48 -18.08
C MET A 1 -55.62 16.50 -19.21
N ASP A 2 -55.24 15.25 -18.98
CA ASP A 2 -55.64 14.40 -17.86
C ASP A 2 -54.57 13.39 -17.45
N THR A 3 -54.79 13.00 -16.21
CA THR A 3 -54.15 12.04 -15.33
C THR A 3 -54.33 10.61 -15.84
N ASP A 4 -53.28 9.79 -15.74
CA ASP A 4 -53.24 8.38 -15.33
C ASP A 4 -52.11 7.66 -16.06
N ALA A 5 -51.40 6.68 -15.52
CA ALA A 5 -51.08 6.23 -14.17
C ALA A 5 -50.21 4.99 -14.43
N ARG A 6 -49.11 4.85 -13.69
CA ARG A 6 -48.52 3.57 -13.27
C ARG A 6 -48.33 2.46 -14.32
N MET A 7 -47.06 2.17 -14.64
CA MET A 7 -46.44 0.84 -14.45
C MET A 7 -44.96 0.90 -14.91
N LEU A 8 -44.12 1.59 -14.15
CA LEU A 8 -42.70 1.24 -14.10
C LEU A 8 -42.51 0.38 -12.86
N TYR A 9 -42.24 -0.90 -13.09
CA TYR A 9 -41.93 -1.88 -12.07
C TYR A 9 -40.73 -1.42 -11.26
N PHE A 10 -41.00 -1.05 -10.02
CA PHE A 10 -40.03 -0.70 -8.99
C PHE A 10 -39.37 -1.99 -8.49
N VAL A 11 -38.05 -2.06 -8.61
CA VAL A 11 -37.18 -3.06 -8.01
C VAL A 11 -37.34 -2.98 -6.49
N GLU A 12 -37.70 -4.10 -5.84
CA GLU A 12 -37.74 -4.22 -4.38
C GLU A 12 -36.38 -3.83 -3.75
N PRO A 13 -36.33 -2.86 -2.83
CA PRO A 13 -35.13 -2.58 -2.06
C PRO A 13 -35.05 -3.42 -0.77
N ASP A 14 -33.87 -4.00 -0.54
CA ASP A 14 -33.49 -4.80 0.63
C ASP A 14 -33.84 -4.13 1.98
N PRO A 15 -34.36 -4.88 2.98
CA PRO A 15 -34.89 -4.32 4.24
C PRO A 15 -33.85 -4.07 5.35
N LEU A 16 -32.60 -3.71 5.04
CA LEU A 16 -31.54 -3.58 6.08
C LEU A 16 -30.88 -2.19 6.16
N CYS A 17 -31.67 -1.11 6.05
CA CYS A 17 -31.21 0.23 6.40
C CYS A 17 -32.20 0.92 7.37
N PRO A 18 -31.88 1.04 8.67
CA PRO A 18 -32.70 1.81 9.60
C PRO A 18 -32.57 3.33 9.37
N VAL A 19 -33.71 3.98 9.55
CA VAL A 19 -34.06 5.39 9.34
C VAL A 19 -33.30 6.39 10.22
N LEU A 20 -33.16 7.61 9.70
CA LEU A 20 -32.60 8.82 10.32
C LEU A 20 -33.57 9.45 11.33
N ASP A 21 -33.05 9.93 12.46
CA ASP A 21 -33.65 11.03 13.22
C ASP A 21 -32.85 12.33 12.95
N ILE A 22 -33.52 13.32 12.37
CA ILE A 22 -33.15 14.74 12.24
C ILE A 22 -34.42 15.48 12.71
N CYS A 23 -34.48 16.51 13.56
CA CYS A 23 -33.58 17.58 13.99
C CYS A 23 -34.18 18.22 15.26
N GLU A 24 -33.37 18.85 16.10
CA GLU A 24 -33.67 20.21 16.59
C GLU A 24 -32.40 20.90 17.16
N LYS A 25 -32.19 22.15 16.78
CA LYS A 25 -31.22 23.16 17.32
C LYS A 25 -31.88 24.54 17.10
N PRO A 26 -31.52 25.67 17.79
CA PRO A 26 -30.26 25.99 18.51
C PRO A 26 -30.41 26.82 19.84
N SER A 27 -29.38 26.93 20.71
CA SER A 27 -28.49 28.12 20.92
C SER A 27 -28.43 28.51 22.44
N PRO A 28 -27.52 29.34 23.03
CA PRO A 28 -26.19 29.85 22.65
C PRO A 28 -25.09 29.61 23.73
N ALA A 29 -23.84 29.89 23.35
CA ALA A 29 -22.72 30.33 24.21
C ALA A 29 -22.24 29.41 25.37
N ALA A 30 -21.18 28.64 25.09
CA ALA A 30 -20.14 28.38 26.08
C ALA A 30 -18.78 28.57 25.41
N HIS A 31 -18.22 29.78 25.57
CA HIS A 31 -16.80 30.03 25.38
C HIS A 31 -16.02 29.18 26.37
N LYS A 32 -15.26 28.17 25.91
CA LYS A 32 -14.10 27.65 26.65
C LYS A 32 -13.00 27.26 25.67
N SER A 33 -11.97 28.11 25.71
CA SER A 33 -10.55 27.80 25.47
C SER A 33 -10.21 27.06 24.18
N SER A 34 -9.60 27.82 23.27
CA SER A 34 -8.54 27.31 22.39
C SER A 34 -7.51 26.54 23.22
N THR A 35 -7.73 25.25 23.45
CA THR A 35 -6.62 24.37 23.81
C THR A 35 -5.79 24.25 22.55
N SER A 36 -4.72 25.04 22.47
CA SER A 36 -3.63 24.82 21.54
C SER A 36 -2.92 23.51 21.93
N GLU A 37 -3.62 22.38 21.77
CA GLU A 37 -3.01 21.06 21.78
C GLU A 37 -2.00 21.08 20.63
N GLY A 38 -0.72 21.07 21.00
CA GLY A 38 0.40 21.17 20.09
C GLY A 38 0.26 20.20 18.95
N ARG A 39 0.15 20.73 17.73
CA ARG A 39 0.22 19.96 16.49
C ARG A 39 1.45 19.04 16.59
N PRO A 40 1.32 17.70 16.50
CA PRO A 40 2.47 16.82 16.54
C PRO A 40 3.43 17.25 15.44
N LEU A 41 4.63 17.68 15.81
CA LEU A 41 5.67 18.00 14.84
C LEU A 41 5.87 16.75 13.97
N HIS A 42 5.69 16.93 12.67
CA HIS A 42 5.96 15.90 11.66
C HIS A 42 7.38 15.34 11.88
N PRO A 43 7.65 14.02 11.72
CA PRO A 43 8.94 13.41 12.03
C PRO A 43 10.14 13.89 11.19
N SER A 44 10.02 14.99 10.44
CA SER A 44 11.06 15.52 9.57
C SER A 44 12.30 16.00 10.32
N ILE A 45 12.20 16.35 11.61
CA ILE A 45 13.36 16.82 12.41
C ILE A 45 14.15 15.66 13.07
N GLN A 46 13.66 14.41 13.00
CA GLN A 46 14.41 13.25 13.55
C GLN A 46 15.37 12.59 12.53
N GLN A 47 15.35 13.01 11.26
CA GLN A 47 16.15 12.35 10.20
C GLN A 47 17.63 12.76 10.19
N ALA A 48 18.02 13.81 10.93
CA ALA A 48 19.41 14.27 10.99
C ALA A 48 20.38 13.34 11.76
N ARG A 49 19.88 12.31 12.47
CA ARG A 49 20.69 11.39 13.31
C ARG A 49 21.05 10.05 12.65
N ARG A 50 21.11 9.96 11.32
CA ARG A 50 21.51 8.72 10.61
C ARG A 50 22.81 8.81 9.82
N ARG A 51 23.61 9.87 10.02
CA ARG A 51 24.88 10.05 9.28
C ARG A 51 26.11 9.48 10.02
N ASP A 52 26.03 9.28 11.32
CA ASP A 52 27.14 8.71 12.13
C ASP A 52 27.05 7.20 12.27
N GLN A 53 26.76 6.49 11.17
CA GLN A 53 26.96 5.04 11.14
C GLN A 53 28.38 4.77 10.67
N PRO A 54 29.24 4.10 11.47
CA PRO A 54 30.56 3.72 11.00
C PRO A 54 30.39 2.86 9.75
N PHE A 55 31.02 3.28 8.64
CA PHE A 55 31.01 2.53 7.39
C PHE A 55 31.63 1.16 7.61
N LYS A 56 30.79 0.16 7.90
CA LYS A 56 31.25 -1.22 8.06
C LYS A 56 31.75 -1.69 6.71
N MET A 57 33.07 -1.82 6.60
CA MET A 57 33.70 -2.25 5.35
C MET A 57 33.09 -3.58 4.89
N PRO A 58 32.73 -3.72 3.61
CA PRO A 58 32.22 -4.98 3.10
C PRO A 58 33.32 -6.04 3.14
N SER A 59 32.91 -7.31 3.31
CA SER A 59 33.83 -8.44 3.23
C SER A 59 34.56 -8.49 1.89
N ASN A 60 35.86 -8.81 1.95
CA ASN A 60 36.74 -9.05 0.80
C ASN A 60 36.34 -10.33 0.07
N LYS A 61 35.97 -10.19 -1.21
CA LYS A 61 35.49 -11.28 -2.08
C LYS A 61 36.13 -11.18 -3.45
N THR A 62 36.43 -12.32 -4.06
CA THR A 62 37.02 -12.40 -5.40
C THR A 62 36.06 -11.86 -6.48
N PHE A 63 36.59 -11.52 -7.65
CA PHE A 63 35.78 -11.01 -8.76
C PHE A 63 34.72 -12.02 -9.25
N ARG A 64 35.09 -13.30 -9.35
CA ARG A 64 34.16 -14.39 -9.71
C ARG A 64 32.97 -14.45 -8.74
N THR A 65 33.22 -14.40 -7.44
CA THR A 65 32.17 -14.38 -6.41
C THR A 65 31.28 -13.16 -6.55
N LYS A 66 31.85 -11.97 -6.77
CA LYS A 66 31.08 -10.73 -7.02
C LYS A 66 30.17 -10.87 -8.25
N GLN A 67 30.67 -11.45 -9.34
CA GLN A 67 29.90 -11.65 -10.57
C GLN A 67 28.72 -12.61 -10.36
N LYS A 68 28.95 -13.74 -9.67
CA LYS A 68 27.88 -14.69 -9.30
C LYS A 68 26.80 -14.01 -8.44
N LEU A 69 27.20 -13.25 -7.42
CA LEU A 69 26.29 -12.52 -6.54
C LEU A 69 25.46 -11.48 -7.31
N ALA A 70 26.10 -10.69 -8.18
CA ALA A 70 25.43 -9.69 -9.00
C ALA A 70 24.42 -10.32 -9.97
N LYS A 71 24.77 -11.46 -10.58
CA LYS A 71 23.87 -12.20 -11.46
C LYS A 71 22.67 -12.77 -10.70
N ALA A 72 22.91 -13.38 -9.53
CA ALA A 72 21.85 -13.90 -8.67
C ALA A 72 20.88 -12.79 -8.22
N GLN A 73 21.41 -11.60 -7.88
CA GLN A 73 20.57 -10.45 -7.56
C GLN A 73 19.74 -10.00 -8.77
N ARG A 74 20.34 -9.96 -9.98
CA ARG A 74 19.65 -9.54 -11.20
C ARG A 74 18.53 -10.51 -11.62
N GLN A 75 18.72 -11.81 -11.40
CA GLN A 75 17.71 -12.83 -11.72
C GLN A 75 16.53 -12.84 -10.74
N ASN A 76 16.70 -12.32 -9.52
CA ASN A 76 15.70 -12.34 -8.47
C ASN A 76 14.63 -11.23 -8.61
N ARG A 77 14.16 -11.00 -9.83
CA ARG A 77 13.17 -9.98 -10.20
C ARG A 77 11.81 -10.61 -10.50
N PRO A 78 10.70 -9.90 -10.27
CA PRO A 78 9.37 -10.35 -10.68
C PRO A 78 9.24 -10.36 -12.21
N ILE A 79 8.28 -11.13 -12.73
CA ILE A 79 8.01 -11.21 -14.16
C ILE A 79 7.42 -9.88 -14.65
N PRO A 80 7.88 -9.32 -15.78
CA PRO A 80 7.30 -8.13 -16.40
C PRO A 80 5.83 -8.32 -16.78
N GLN A 81 5.03 -7.26 -16.64
CA GLN A 81 3.58 -7.33 -16.90
C GLN A 81 3.25 -7.66 -18.36
N TRP A 82 3.96 -7.07 -19.33
CA TRP A 82 3.69 -7.31 -20.75
C TRP A 82 3.82 -8.80 -21.14
N ILE A 83 4.68 -9.58 -20.44
CA ILE A 83 4.79 -11.02 -20.67
C ILE A 83 3.51 -11.74 -20.25
N ARG A 84 2.86 -11.32 -19.15
CA ARG A 84 1.58 -11.89 -18.70
C ARG A 84 0.44 -11.63 -19.68
N LEU A 85 0.53 -10.55 -20.45
CA LEU A 85 -0.48 -10.15 -21.43
C LEU A 85 -0.28 -10.80 -22.81
N ARG A 86 0.81 -11.56 -23.02
CA ARG A 86 1.01 -12.29 -24.29
C ARG A 86 0.02 -13.45 -24.40
N THR A 87 -0.62 -13.57 -25.56
CA THR A 87 -1.51 -14.69 -25.89
C THR A 87 -0.75 -16.02 -25.83
N GLY A 88 -1.38 -17.06 -25.28
CA GLY A 88 -0.80 -18.41 -25.17
C GLY A 88 0.30 -18.56 -24.10
N ASN A 89 0.53 -17.55 -23.25
CA ASN A 89 1.50 -17.66 -22.17
C ASN A 89 0.92 -18.31 -20.89
N THR A 90 1.55 -19.38 -20.43
CA THR A 90 1.18 -20.09 -19.19
C THR A 90 1.91 -19.57 -17.95
N ILE A 91 2.98 -18.77 -18.12
CA ILE A 91 3.87 -18.35 -17.03
C ILE A 91 3.27 -17.16 -16.26
N ARG A 92 2.85 -17.40 -15.00
CA ARG A 92 2.24 -16.38 -14.12
C ARG A 92 3.21 -15.72 -13.14
N TYR A 93 4.15 -16.48 -12.61
CA TYR A 93 5.12 -16.05 -11.59
C TYR A 93 6.49 -16.70 -11.82
N ASN A 94 7.56 -16.12 -11.24
CA ASN A 94 8.91 -16.65 -11.35
C ASN A 94 9.13 -17.74 -10.29
N ALA A 95 9.01 -19.00 -10.69
CA ALA A 95 9.20 -20.15 -9.79
C ALA A 95 10.62 -20.24 -9.19
N LYS A 96 11.63 -19.68 -9.86
CA LYS A 96 13.04 -19.69 -9.41
C LYS A 96 13.41 -18.45 -8.58
N ARG A 97 12.44 -17.59 -8.25
CA ARG A 97 12.67 -16.42 -7.40
C ARG A 97 13.06 -16.88 -5.99
N ARG A 98 13.97 -16.14 -5.35
CA ARG A 98 14.61 -16.58 -4.09
C ARG A 98 14.47 -15.54 -2.98
N HIS A 99 14.21 -15.98 -1.76
CA HIS A 99 14.34 -15.11 -0.57
C HIS A 99 15.63 -15.45 0.19
N TRP A 100 16.40 -14.42 0.58
CA TRP A 100 17.72 -14.61 1.18
C TRP A 100 17.70 -15.29 2.54
N ARG A 101 16.60 -15.16 3.31
CA ARG A 101 16.43 -15.89 4.59
C ARG A 101 16.00 -17.35 4.44
N LYS A 102 15.35 -17.72 3.31
CA LYS A 102 14.81 -19.08 3.13
C LYS A 102 15.76 -20.04 2.43
N SER A 103 16.73 -19.53 1.68
CA SER A 103 17.65 -20.37 0.89
C SER A 103 18.96 -19.65 0.67
N THR A 104 20.06 -20.39 0.79
CA THR A 104 21.43 -19.85 0.70
C THR A 104 21.97 -19.94 -0.73
N LEU A 105 22.81 -18.99 -1.13
CA LEU A 105 23.56 -19.07 -2.38
C LEU A 105 24.80 -19.91 -2.17
N LYS A 106 25.02 -20.89 -3.04
CA LYS A 106 26.31 -21.59 -3.14
C LYS A 106 27.22 -20.74 -4.04
N VAL A 107 28.18 -20.04 -3.44
CA VAL A 107 29.07 -19.11 -4.17
C VAL A 107 30.49 -19.63 -4.17
#